data_AF-A0A382QAY9-F1
#
_entry.id   AF-A0A382QAY9-F1
#
_cell.length_a   1.000
_cell.length_b   1.000
_cell.length_c   1.000
_cell.angle_alpha   90.00
_cell.angle_beta   90.00
_cell.angle_gamma   90.00
#
_symmetry.space_group_name_H-M   'P 1'
#
loop_
_entity.id
_entity.type
_entity.pdbx_description
1 polymer ?
#
loop_
_entity_poly.entity_id
_entity_poly.type
_entity_poly.pdbx_seq_one_letter_code
_entity_poly.pdbx_strand_id
1 'polypeptide(L)'
;HSLSLPEMRVKQDAIPGMTIPVFFTPTMTSSVFLEAIKGTAREGMGYEISCAQLCGNTHLRMKGYLTVHEENGFESWLDEQAAELEEEADDWGDDDDW
;
A
#
# COMPACT_ATOMS: atom_id res chain seq x y z
N HIS A 1 -7.44 6.27 12.46
CA HIS A 1 -6.77 5.06 11.93
C HIS A 1 -5.31 5.06 12.37
N SER A 2 -4.55 4.00 12.11
CA SER A 2 -3.10 4.00 12.28
C SER A 2 -2.47 3.13 11.20
N LEU A 3 -1.53 3.70 10.46
CA LEU A 3 -0.71 2.97 9.50
C LEU A 3 0.27 2.10 10.28
N SER A 4 0.24 0.78 10.05
CA SER A 4 1.19 -0.16 10.64
C SER A 4 1.78 -1.06 9.56
N LEU A 5 3.12 -1.09 9.51
CA LEU A 5 3.95 -1.94 8.67
C LEU A 5 4.85 -2.77 9.59
N PRO A 6 4.41 -3.98 10.01
CA PRO A 6 5.14 -4.78 10.99
C PRO A 6 6.58 -5.10 10.57
N GLU A 7 6.80 -5.43 9.29
CA GLU A 7 8.09 -5.81 8.75
C GLU A 7 9.06 -4.62 8.69
N MET A 8 8.53 -3.41 8.48
CA MET A 8 9.32 -2.16 8.50
C MET A 8 9.44 -1.57 9.91
N ARG A 9 8.80 -2.18 10.92
CA ARG A 9 8.72 -1.69 12.31
C ARG A 9 8.21 -0.26 12.42
N VAL A 10 7.29 0.11 11.53
CA VAL A 10 6.69 1.43 11.48
C VAL A 10 5.25 1.35 11.96
N LYS A 11 4.90 2.25 12.88
CA LYS A 11 3.52 2.52 13.27
C LYS A 11 3.33 4.01 13.48
N GLN A 12 2.34 4.58 12.81
CA GLN A 12 1.97 5.99 12.98
C GLN A 12 0.45 6.13 13.04
N ASP A 13 -0.04 6.87 14.03
CA ASP A 13 -1.45 7.21 14.12
C ASP A 13 -1.79 8.29 13.09
N ALA A 14 -2.89 8.07 12.36
CA ALA A 14 -3.46 9.04 11.43
C ALA A 14 -4.50 9.87 12.19
N ILE A 15 -4.05 11.02 12.69
CA ILE A 15 -4.85 11.94 13.53
C ILE A 15 -5.43 13.05 12.63
N PRO A 16 -6.75 13.25 12.60
CA PRO A 16 -7.36 14.31 11.80
C PRO A 16 -6.78 15.68 12.13
N GLY A 17 -6.40 16.45 11.10
CA GLY A 17 -5.81 17.79 11.24
C GLY A 17 -4.30 17.82 11.51
N MET A 18 -3.64 16.67 11.60
CA MET A 18 -2.19 16.58 11.78
C MET A 18 -1.54 15.87 10.59
N THR A 19 -0.44 16.43 10.09
CA THR A 19 0.46 15.74 9.16
C THR A 19 1.67 15.25 9.94
N ILE A 20 1.86 13.94 10.01
CA ILE A 20 2.95 13.33 10.76
C ILE A 20 3.84 12.56 9.78
N PRO A 21 5.06 13.06 9.47
CA PRO A 21 5.93 12.41 8.52
C PRO A 21 6.47 11.10 9.09
N VAL A 22 6.56 10.10 8.22
CA VAL A 22 7.14 8.79 8.53
C VAL A 22 8.16 8.48 7.46
N PHE A 23 9.32 7.98 7.88
CA PHE A 23 10.38 7.58 6.97
C PHE A 23 10.88 6.18 7.34
N PHE A 24 11.03 5.34 6.32
CA PHE A 24 11.68 4.04 6.42
C PHE A 24 12.32 3.70 5.08
N THR A 25 13.29 2.81 5.10
CA THR A 25 13.90 2.25 3.89
C THR A 25 13.67 0.74 3.91
N PRO A 26 12.93 0.18 2.95
CA PRO A 26 12.77 -1.25 2.86
C PRO A 26 14.11 -1.92 2.56
N THR A 27 14.39 -3.07 3.19
CA THR A 27 15.67 -3.77 3.06
C THR A 27 15.66 -4.88 2.01
N MET A 28 14.47 -5.26 1.53
CA MET A 28 14.29 -6.24 0.47
C MET A 28 13.01 -5.91 -0.32
N THR A 29 12.99 -6.31 -1.59
CA THR A 29 11.81 -6.18 -2.44
C THR A 29 10.73 -7.19 -2.06
N SER A 30 9.49 -6.92 -2.46
CA SER A 30 8.36 -7.82 -2.16
C SER A 30 8.56 -9.21 -2.77
N SER A 31 9.23 -9.32 -3.93
CA SER A 31 9.56 -10.61 -4.54
C SER A 31 10.52 -11.42 -3.66
N VAL A 32 11.60 -10.80 -3.18
CA VAL A 32 12.57 -11.44 -2.28
C VAL A 32 11.93 -11.82 -0.95
N PHE A 33 11.07 -10.96 -0.40
CA PHE A 33 10.33 -11.26 0.82
C PHE A 33 9.40 -12.47 0.68
N LEU A 34 8.63 -12.53 -0.42
CA LEU A 34 7.73 -13.64 -0.70
C LEU A 34 8.49 -14.97 -0.82
N GLU A 35 9.67 -14.96 -1.44
CA GLU A 35 10.55 -16.14 -1.47
C GLU A 35 11.05 -16.53 -0.08
N ALA A 36 11.45 -15.55 0.75
CA ALA A 36 11.98 -15.79 2.08
C ALA A 36 10.96 -16.40 3.06
N ILE A 37 9.66 -16.14 2.86
CA ILE A 37 8.58 -16.64 3.73
C ILE A 37 7.93 -17.94 3.23
N LYS A 38 8.40 -18.52 2.12
CA LYS A 38 7.89 -19.81 1.62
C LYS A 38 8.06 -20.90 2.68
N GLY A 39 7.04 -21.74 2.86
CA GLY A 39 7.00 -22.78 3.88
C GLY A 39 6.66 -22.29 5.30
N THR A 40 6.38 -20.99 5.49
CA THR A 40 5.87 -20.47 6.75
C THR A 40 4.34 -20.39 6.76
N ALA A 41 3.73 -20.18 7.92
CA ALA A 41 2.29 -19.93 8.02
C ALA A 41 1.81 -18.66 7.28
N ARG A 42 2.74 -17.82 6.81
CA ARG A 42 2.48 -16.60 6.05
C ARG A 42 2.84 -16.71 4.58
N GLU A 43 3.05 -17.92 4.06
CA GLU A 43 3.34 -18.12 2.65
C GLU A 43 2.31 -17.43 1.74
N GLY A 44 2.80 -16.67 0.76
CA GLY A 44 1.97 -15.88 -0.15
C GLY A 44 1.42 -14.56 0.43
N MET A 45 1.62 -14.29 1.72
CA MET A 45 1.22 -13.01 2.33
C MET A 45 2.37 -12.02 2.23
N GLY A 46 2.28 -11.06 1.30
CA GLY A 46 3.26 -9.98 1.15
C GLY A 46 3.31 -9.04 2.35
N TYR A 47 3.92 -7.86 2.19
CA TYR A 47 3.96 -6.86 3.26
C TYR A 47 2.56 -6.34 3.57
N GLU A 48 1.96 -6.83 4.66
CA GLU A 48 0.61 -6.47 5.07
C GLU A 48 0.62 -5.11 5.77
N ILE A 49 -0.20 -4.19 5.25
CA ILE A 49 -0.57 -2.96 5.94
C ILE A 49 -1.79 -3.29 6.80
N SER A 50 -1.68 -3.06 8.10
CA SER A 50 -2.77 -3.28 9.05
C SER A 50 -3.15 -1.99 9.77
N CYS A 51 -4.45 -1.78 10.00
CA CYS A 51 -4.90 -0.69 10.86
C CYS A 51 -4.59 -1.02 12.32
N ALA A 52 -3.77 -0.20 12.99
CA ALA A 52 -3.33 -0.44 14.38
C ALA A 52 -3.99 0.50 15.41
N GLN A 53 -5.17 1.02 15.10
CA GLN A 53 -5.98 1.82 16.02
C GLN A 53 -7.46 1.55 15.78
N LEU A 54 -8.19 1.23 16.86
CA LEU A 54 -9.63 0.91 16.77
C LEU A 54 -10.38 2.06 16.09
N CYS A 55 -10.98 1.77 14.94
CA CYS A 55 -11.58 2.78 14.06
C CYS A 55 -13.01 2.43 13.62
N GLY A 56 -13.71 1.58 14.38
CA GLY A 56 -15.09 1.16 14.11
C GLY A 56 -15.25 -0.32 13.74
N ASN A 57 -16.45 -0.70 13.30
CA ASN A 57 -16.86 -2.10 13.13
C ASN A 57 -16.10 -2.84 12.02
N THR A 58 -15.61 -2.13 11.02
CA THR A 58 -14.83 -2.69 9.91
C THR A 58 -13.32 -2.63 10.14
N HIS A 59 -12.88 -2.31 11.36
CA HIS A 59 -11.45 -2.19 11.71
C HIS A 59 -10.60 -3.38 11.26
N LEU A 60 -11.07 -4.61 11.48
CA LEU A 60 -10.38 -5.84 11.08
C LEU A 60 -10.23 -6.01 9.56
N ARG A 61 -11.14 -5.42 8.77
CA ARG A 61 -11.16 -5.54 7.30
C ARG A 61 -10.29 -4.49 6.61
N MET A 62 -9.81 -3.50 7.36
CA MET A 62 -8.96 -2.44 6.83
C MET A 62 -7.52 -2.94 6.71
N LYS A 63 -7.29 -3.70 5.64
CA LYS A 63 -6.00 -4.26 5.27
C LYS A 63 -5.59 -3.75 3.89
N GLY A 64 -4.30 -3.53 3.71
CA GLY A 64 -3.69 -3.24 2.42
C GLY A 64 -2.40 -4.03 2.27
N TYR A 65 -1.75 -3.88 1.13
CA TYR A 65 -0.43 -4.48 0.90
C TYR A 65 0.52 -3.42 0.39
N LEU A 66 1.76 -3.47 0.87
CA LEU A 66 2.87 -2.67 0.37
C LEU A 66 3.65 -3.53 -0.63
N THR A 67 3.82 -3.03 -1.85
CA THR A 67 4.72 -3.64 -2.84
C THR A 67 5.99 -2.81 -2.92
N VAL A 68 7.13 -3.46 -2.69
CA VAL A 68 8.46 -2.86 -2.82
C VAL A 68 9.09 -3.40 -4.10
N HIS A 69 9.37 -2.50 -5.04
CA HIS A 69 10.02 -2.80 -6.31
C HIS A 69 11.50 -2.41 -6.27
N GLU A 70 12.27 -2.97 -7.20
CA GLU A 70 13.52 -2.36 -7.64
C GLU A 70 13.24 -1.08 -8.43
N GLU A 71 14.23 -0.21 -8.60
CA GLU A 71 14.11 1.10 -9.27
C GLU A 71 13.40 1.02 -10.63
N ASN A 72 13.90 0.20 -11.57
CA ASN A 72 13.28 0.02 -12.90
C ASN A 72 11.84 -0.52 -12.82
N GLY A 73 11.56 -1.41 -11.85
CA GLY A 73 10.21 -1.94 -11.66
C GLY A 73 9.25 -0.90 -11.11
N PHE A 74 9.74 0.04 -10.29
CA PHE A 74 8.96 1.15 -9.80
C PHE A 74 8.67 2.18 -10.89
N GLU A 75 9.66 2.50 -11.73
CA GLU A 75 9.48 3.40 -12.88
C GLU A 75 8.43 2.86 -13.86
N SER A 76 8.53 1.57 -14.21
CA SER A 76 7.55 0.92 -15.09
C SER A 76 6.13 0.99 -14.50
N TRP A 77 6.00 0.73 -13.20
CA TRP A 77 4.72 0.82 -12.49
C TRP A 77 4.18 2.26 -12.46
N LEU A 78 5.04 3.27 -12.30
CA LEU A 78 4.61 4.67 -12.34
C LEU A 78 4.02 5.06 -13.70
N ASP A 79 4.67 4.63 -14.79
CA ASP A 79 4.18 4.88 -16.15
C ASP A 79 2.83 4.18 -16.40
N GLU A 80 2.67 2.93 -15.95
CA GLU A 80 1.41 2.20 -16.02
C GLU A 80 0.28 2.91 -15.25
N GLN A 81 0.52 3.35 -14.01
CA GLN A 81 -0.49 4.06 -13.22
C GLN A 81 -0.82 5.44 -13.77
N ALA A 82 0.14 6.13 -14.39
CA ALA A 82 -0.12 7.41 -15.05
C ALA A 82 -1.07 7.22 -16.25
N ALA A 83 -0.85 6.19 -17.07
CA ALA A 83 -1.72 5.87 -18.19
C ALA A 83 -3.14 5.46 -17.73
N GLU A 84 -3.26 4.63 -16.69
CA GLU A 84 -4.58 4.24 -16.13
C GLU A 84 -5.38 5.45 -15.61
N LEU A 85 -4.71 6.40 -14.94
CA LEU A 85 -5.35 7.61 -14.44
C LEU A 85 -5.84 8.54 -15.56
N GLU A 86 -5.13 8.60 -16.69
CA GLU A 86 -5.56 9.36 -17.87
C GLU A 86 -6.78 8.69 -18.53
N GLU A 87 -6.79 7.36 -18.66
CA GLU A 87 -7.94 6.63 -19.21
C GLU A 87 -9.21 6.77 -18.34
N GLU A 88 -9.08 6.70 -17.01
CA GLU A 88 -10.23 6.87 -16.10
C GLU A 88 -10.79 8.31 -16.13
N ALA A 89 -9.93 9.32 -16.31
CA ALA A 89 -10.36 10.71 -16.44
C ALA A 89 -11.17 10.94 -17.73
N ASP A 90 -10.83 10.24 -18.81
CA ASP A 90 -11.52 10.32 -20.10
C ASP A 90 -12.89 9.58 -20.08
N ASP A 91 -13.05 8.51 -19.30
CA ASP A 91 -14.30 7.74 -19.18
C ASP A 91 -15.39 8.49 -18.38
N TRP A 92 -15.03 9.23 -17.33
CA TRP A 92 -15.96 10.01 -16.52
C TRP A 92 -16.32 11.39 -17.12
N GLY A 93 -15.65 11.80 -18.20
CA GLY A 93 -15.81 13.12 -18.82
C GLY A 93 -16.95 13.24 -19.84
N ASP A 94 -17.64 12.14 -20.18
CA ASP A 94 -18.62 12.09 -21.28
C ASP A 94 -20.09 12.00 -20.80
N ASP A 95 -20.34 12.02 -19.48
CA ASP A 95 -21.67 11.85 -18.86
C ASP A 95 -22.38 13.18 -18.46
N ASP A 96 -21.83 14.34 -18.81
CA ASP A 96 -22.40 15.68 -18.51
C ASP A 96 -23.29 16.25 -19.66
N ASP A 97 -23.89 15.40 -20.51
CA ASP A 97 -24.88 15.80 -21.53
C ASP A 97 -26.28 15.20 -21.25
N TRP A 98 -26.94 15.65 -20.16
CA TRP A 98 -28.40 15.53 -19.95
C TRP A 98 -28.98 16.68 -19.11
#